data_AF-A0A533T3Z6-F1
#
_entry.id   AF-A0A533T3Z6-F1
#
_cell.length_a   1.000
_cell.length_b   1.000
_cell.length_c   1.000
_cell.angle_alpha   90.00
_cell.angle_beta   90.00
_cell.angle_gamma   90.00
#
_symmetry.space_group_name_H-M   'P 1'
#
loop_
_entity.id
_entity.type
_entity.pdbx_description
1 polymer ?
#
loop_
_entity_poly.entity_id
_entity_poly.type
_entity_poly.pdbx_seq_one_letter_code
_entity_poly.pdbx_strand_id
1 'polypeptide(L)'
;MPIPSKVRSVGIFLAIISVGGTLSSCQKKMSDVLVEKVIEQSTGKKVDVKSGGQDITIESEGKKIQIQANSSVWPSDMPAEVPNFSYGKIKAVTRSTMPEGKSWSVVFENVTGTVVKDYESKLKTSGFKTVSTTVTSDQGEGGTVSGTKEKLNVTLIVGSGSASLTVVKES
;
A
#
# COMPACT_ATOMS: atom_id res chain seq x y z
N MET A 1 6.43 -63.23 -48.45
CA MET A 1 5.71 -61.98 -48.77
C MET A 1 6.61 -60.80 -48.43
N PRO A 2 6.93 -59.92 -49.39
CA PRO A 2 7.76 -58.73 -49.18
C PRO A 2 6.88 -57.49 -48.93
N ILE A 3 7.28 -56.60 -48.01
CA ILE A 3 6.82 -55.21 -47.97
C ILE A 3 8.05 -54.32 -47.68
N PRO A 4 8.21 -53.16 -48.36
CA PRO A 4 9.51 -52.63 -48.72
C PRO A 4 9.95 -51.40 -47.90
N SER A 5 11.25 -51.14 -48.06
CA SER A 5 12.03 -49.92 -47.85
C SER A 5 11.27 -48.58 -47.84
N LYS A 6 11.70 -47.69 -46.95
CA LYS A 6 12.12 -46.33 -47.32
C LYS A 6 13.06 -45.74 -46.26
N VAL A 7 14.35 -45.88 -46.52
CA VAL A 7 15.39 -45.00 -46.01
C VAL A 7 15.16 -43.62 -46.64
N ARG A 8 15.16 -42.54 -45.85
CA ARG A 8 15.35 -41.20 -46.39
C ARG A 8 16.20 -40.36 -45.45
N SER A 9 17.25 -39.83 -46.06
CA SER A 9 18.40 -39.08 -45.57
C SER A 9 18.13 -37.97 -44.56
N VAL A 10 19.06 -37.90 -43.60
CA VAL A 10 19.94 -36.76 -43.27
C VAL A 10 19.58 -35.41 -43.93
N GLY A 11 19.40 -34.40 -43.07
CA GLY A 11 19.44 -32.98 -43.43
C GLY A 11 19.63 -32.12 -42.19
N ILE A 12 20.88 -31.94 -41.77
CA ILE A 12 21.29 -30.89 -40.82
C ILE A 12 21.04 -29.54 -41.50
N PHE A 13 20.25 -28.68 -40.88
CA PHE A 13 20.26 -27.24 -41.17
C PHE A 13 20.38 -26.46 -39.86
N LEU A 14 21.60 -25.98 -39.64
CA LEU A 14 21.92 -24.86 -38.75
C LEU A 14 21.19 -23.60 -39.25
N ALA A 15 20.42 -22.96 -38.38
CA ALA A 15 20.01 -21.57 -38.55
C ALA A 15 20.18 -20.84 -37.23
N ILE A 16 21.36 -20.22 -37.08
CA ILE A 16 21.61 -19.15 -36.13
C ILE A 16 20.88 -17.92 -36.67
N ILE A 17 19.85 -17.46 -35.97
CA ILE A 17 19.33 -16.09 -36.13
C ILE A 17 19.37 -15.43 -34.76
N SER A 18 20.53 -14.89 -34.46
CA SER A 18 20.70 -13.77 -33.54
C SER A 18 20.14 -12.51 -34.21
N VAL A 19 18.99 -12.03 -33.74
CA VAL A 19 18.61 -10.62 -33.89
C VAL A 19 18.43 -10.06 -32.49
N GLY A 20 19.44 -9.33 -32.06
CA GLY A 20 19.32 -8.38 -30.97
C GLY A 20 18.34 -7.29 -31.38
N GLY A 21 17.30 -7.13 -30.57
CA GLY A 21 16.42 -5.98 -30.56
C GLY A 21 16.34 -5.50 -29.12
N THR A 22 17.20 -4.55 -28.78
CA THR A 22 17.14 -3.76 -27.55
C THR A 22 15.80 -3.05 -27.47
N LEU A 23 14.84 -3.58 -26.72
CA LEU A 23 13.72 -2.79 -26.21
C LEU A 23 14.17 -2.09 -24.92
N SER A 24 15.06 -1.12 -25.07
CA SER A 24 15.16 -0.03 -24.11
C SER A 24 14.12 1.02 -24.49
N SER A 25 13.46 1.58 -23.47
CA SER A 25 12.51 2.70 -23.54
C SER A 25 11.05 2.37 -23.90
N CYS A 26 10.32 1.74 -22.97
CA CYS A 26 9.02 2.24 -22.47
C CYS A 26 8.42 1.29 -21.39
N GLN A 27 9.18 0.95 -20.36
CA GLN A 27 8.60 0.36 -19.14
C GLN A 27 8.33 1.48 -18.14
N LYS A 28 7.27 2.25 -18.35
CA LYS A 28 6.59 2.89 -17.22
C LYS A 28 6.03 1.75 -16.38
N LYS A 29 6.46 1.64 -15.12
CA LYS A 29 6.01 0.55 -14.25
C LYS A 29 4.50 0.72 -14.08
N MET A 30 3.74 -0.38 -14.07
CA MET A 30 2.28 -0.36 -13.92
C MET A 30 1.81 0.39 -12.65
N SER A 31 2.69 0.50 -11.65
CA SER A 31 2.52 1.37 -10.47
C SER A 31 2.38 2.85 -10.79
N ASP A 32 3.12 3.34 -11.78
CA ASP A 32 3.26 4.77 -12.10
C ASP A 32 1.98 5.26 -12.77
N VAL A 33 1.44 4.44 -13.67
CA VAL A 33 0.17 4.71 -14.36
C VAL A 33 -1.00 4.74 -13.38
N LEU A 34 -1.01 3.88 -12.36
CA LEU A 34 -2.07 3.87 -11.35
C LEU A 34 -2.01 5.11 -10.44
N VAL A 35 -0.80 5.55 -10.07
CA VAL A 35 -0.60 6.76 -9.27
C VAL A 35 -0.95 8.02 -10.07
N GLU A 36 -0.51 8.11 -11.32
CA GLU A 36 -0.91 9.20 -12.23
C GLU A 36 -2.44 9.28 -12.32
N LYS A 37 -3.13 8.15 -12.51
CA LYS A 37 -4.58 8.11 -12.68
C LYS A 37 -5.35 8.53 -11.42
N VAL A 38 -4.87 8.17 -10.23
CA VAL A 38 -5.48 8.58 -8.95
C VAL A 38 -5.28 10.08 -8.70
N ILE A 39 -4.11 10.63 -9.06
CA ILE A 39 -3.82 12.05 -8.92
C ILE A 39 -4.60 12.87 -9.97
N GLU A 40 -4.70 12.39 -11.21
CA GLU A 40 -5.51 12.99 -12.27
C GLU A 40 -7.00 13.03 -11.91
N GLN A 41 -7.54 11.92 -11.39
CA GLN A 41 -8.94 11.86 -10.98
C GLN A 41 -9.27 12.75 -9.79
N SER A 42 -8.32 12.99 -8.88
CA SER A 42 -8.54 13.82 -7.70
C SER A 42 -8.28 15.31 -7.93
N THR A 43 -7.42 15.67 -8.87
CA THR A 43 -7.01 17.08 -9.11
C THR A 43 -7.52 17.65 -10.44
N GLY A 44 -8.01 16.82 -11.35
CA GLY A 44 -8.44 17.22 -12.69
C GLY A 44 -7.30 17.68 -13.61
N LYS A 45 -6.04 17.49 -13.21
CA LYS A 45 -4.85 17.94 -13.95
C LYS A 45 -3.94 16.75 -14.27
N LYS A 46 -3.41 16.71 -15.51
CA LYS A 46 -2.37 15.76 -15.91
C LYS A 46 -1.10 16.03 -15.10
N VAL A 47 -0.62 15.03 -14.37
CA VAL A 47 0.62 15.11 -13.59
C VAL A 47 1.58 14.07 -14.13
N ASP A 48 2.78 14.50 -14.53
CA ASP A 48 3.86 13.62 -14.99
C ASP A 48 4.62 13.09 -13.76
N VAL A 49 4.44 11.80 -13.43
CA VAL A 49 5.07 11.19 -12.26
C VAL A 49 6.44 10.68 -12.67
N LYS A 50 7.51 11.38 -12.26
CA LYS A 50 8.88 10.87 -12.36
C LYS A 50 9.06 9.71 -11.37
N SER A 51 8.77 8.50 -11.83
CA SER A 51 8.84 7.33 -10.97
C SER A 51 10.25 6.77 -10.85
N GLY A 52 10.78 6.91 -9.64
CA GLY A 52 11.90 6.14 -9.12
C GLY A 52 11.53 5.33 -7.86
N GLY A 53 10.24 5.03 -7.63
CA GLY A 53 9.80 4.41 -6.38
C GLY A 53 10.03 5.28 -5.13
N GLN A 54 10.13 6.61 -5.33
CA GLN A 54 10.48 7.61 -4.32
C GLN A 54 9.23 8.37 -3.86
N ASP A 55 9.30 8.81 -2.60
CA ASP A 55 8.32 9.64 -1.91
C ASP A 55 7.65 10.69 -2.82
N ILE A 56 6.32 10.67 -2.86
CA ILE A 56 5.53 11.59 -3.69
C ILE A 56 5.02 12.71 -2.80
N THR A 57 5.27 13.96 -3.18
CA THR A 57 4.69 15.12 -2.52
C THR A 57 3.81 15.90 -3.50
N ILE A 58 2.57 16.16 -3.11
CA ILE A 58 1.59 16.96 -3.86
C ILE A 58 1.23 18.15 -3.00
N GLU A 59 1.40 19.36 -3.52
CA GLU A 59 1.03 20.61 -2.84
C GLU A 59 0.10 21.43 -3.72
N SER A 60 -1.01 21.90 -3.16
CA SER A 60 -1.96 22.80 -3.83
C SER A 60 -2.79 23.56 -2.81
N GLU A 61 -2.90 24.88 -2.95
CA GLU A 61 -3.84 25.74 -2.18
C GLU A 61 -3.79 25.51 -0.65
N GLY A 62 -2.58 25.42 -0.07
CA GLY A 62 -2.40 25.19 1.37
C GLY A 62 -2.63 23.75 1.83
N LYS A 63 -2.90 22.83 0.90
CA LYS A 63 -2.98 21.38 1.14
C LYS A 63 -1.68 20.71 0.70
N LYS A 64 -1.20 19.77 1.50
CA LYS A 64 -0.01 18.97 1.21
C LYS A 64 -0.31 17.50 1.44
N ILE A 65 -0.03 16.65 0.47
CA ILE A 65 -0.12 15.19 0.58
C ILE A 65 1.27 14.61 0.32
N GLN A 66 1.76 13.77 1.22
CA GLN A 66 3.05 13.09 1.11
C GLN A 66 2.83 11.59 1.18
N ILE A 67 3.25 10.83 0.18
CA ILE A 67 3.11 9.38 0.10
C ILE A 67 4.51 8.77 0.09
N GLN A 68 4.83 8.00 1.12
CA GLN A 68 6.07 7.26 1.26
C GLN A 68 5.78 5.77 1.03
N ALA A 69 6.00 5.33 -0.21
CA ALA A 69 5.86 3.93 -0.58
C ALA A 69 7.07 3.13 -0.08
N ASN A 70 6.86 1.87 0.30
CA ASN A 70 7.88 0.98 0.87
C ASN A 70 8.52 1.51 2.16
N SER A 71 7.86 2.43 2.87
CA SER A 71 8.28 2.82 4.21
C SER A 71 8.17 1.61 5.13
N SER A 72 9.20 1.36 5.93
CA SER A 72 9.22 0.33 6.97
C SER A 72 9.17 0.93 8.38
N VAL A 73 9.06 2.26 8.47
CA VAL A 73 9.27 3.02 9.72
C VAL A 73 7.98 3.73 10.11
N TRP A 74 7.65 3.65 11.40
CA TRP A 74 6.52 4.38 11.97
C TRP A 74 6.72 5.90 11.80
N PRO A 75 5.68 6.68 11.44
CA PRO A 75 5.84 8.12 11.24
C PRO A 75 6.30 8.81 12.54
N SER A 76 7.48 9.42 12.52
CA SER A 76 8.04 10.11 13.70
C SER A 76 7.24 11.35 14.10
N ASP A 77 6.43 11.86 13.18
CA ASP A 77 5.52 13.00 13.34
C ASP A 77 4.08 12.59 13.70
N MET A 78 3.82 11.29 13.87
CA MET A 78 2.55 10.80 14.43
C MET A 78 2.36 11.36 15.84
N PRO A 79 1.15 11.78 16.24
CA PRO A 79 0.87 12.18 17.62
C PRO A 79 1.28 11.10 18.62
N ALA A 80 2.04 11.46 19.64
CA ALA A 80 2.63 10.54 20.61
C ALA A 80 1.59 9.77 21.43
N GLU A 81 0.37 10.30 21.51
CA GLU A 81 -0.78 9.67 22.15
C GLU A 81 -1.26 8.44 21.37
N VAL A 82 -1.01 8.37 20.07
CA VAL A 82 -1.39 7.22 19.24
C VAL A 82 -0.36 6.11 19.41
N PRO A 83 -0.75 4.95 19.99
CA PRO A 83 0.17 3.85 20.18
C PRO A 83 0.63 3.28 18.83
N ASN A 84 1.89 2.87 18.77
CA ASN A 84 2.45 2.26 17.56
C ASN A 84 1.75 0.90 17.24
N PHE A 85 1.26 0.77 16.01
CA PHE A 85 0.77 -0.49 15.47
C PHE A 85 1.93 -1.35 14.96
N SER A 86 2.26 -2.40 15.73
CA SER A 86 3.43 -3.27 15.54
C SER A 86 3.07 -4.70 15.10
N TYR A 87 1.83 -4.94 14.67
CA TYR A 87 1.32 -6.28 14.35
C TYR A 87 1.49 -6.67 12.87
N GLY A 88 2.33 -5.95 12.13
CA GLY A 88 2.59 -6.18 10.72
C GLY A 88 3.74 -5.31 10.23
N LYS A 89 4.08 -5.46 8.95
CA LYS A 89 5.12 -4.67 8.29
C LYS A 89 4.49 -3.47 7.60
N ILE A 90 5.03 -2.28 7.83
CA ILE A 90 4.58 -1.08 7.11
C ILE A 90 4.93 -1.25 5.62
N LYS A 91 3.95 -0.95 4.77
CA LYS A 91 4.07 -0.96 3.31
C LYS A 91 4.05 0.46 2.75
N ALA A 92 3.27 1.35 3.35
CA ALA A 92 3.16 2.73 2.93
C ALA A 92 2.74 3.63 4.08
N VAL A 93 3.19 4.88 4.03
CA VAL A 93 2.73 5.96 4.89
C VAL A 93 2.28 7.10 4.01
N THR A 94 1.03 7.53 4.17
CA THR A 94 0.50 8.76 3.58
C THR A 94 0.29 9.78 4.68
N ARG A 95 0.71 11.02 4.46
CA ARG A 95 0.46 12.16 5.34
C ARG A 95 -0.27 13.23 4.57
N SER A 96 -1.29 13.81 5.17
CA SER A 96 -1.99 14.96 4.61
C SER A 96 -1.99 16.10 5.62
N THR A 97 -1.73 17.31 5.14
CA THR A 97 -1.90 18.55 5.88
C THR A 97 -2.90 19.39 5.12
N MET A 98 -3.96 19.80 5.80
CA MET A 98 -5.03 20.65 5.28
C MET A 98 -5.33 21.75 6.32
N PRO A 99 -6.01 22.84 5.94
CA PRO A 99 -6.39 23.89 6.90
C PRO A 99 -7.13 23.36 8.14
N GLU A 100 -7.98 22.37 7.96
CA GLU A 100 -8.78 21.71 9.00
C GLU A 100 -7.98 20.79 9.94
N GLY A 101 -6.75 20.40 9.57
CA GLY A 101 -5.94 19.51 10.38
C GLY A 101 -4.92 18.68 9.62
N LYS A 102 -4.38 17.68 10.31
CA LYS A 102 -3.42 16.72 9.76
C LYS A 102 -4.00 15.32 9.80
N SER A 103 -3.62 14.50 8.83
CA SER A 103 -3.93 13.08 8.87
C SER A 103 -2.75 12.22 8.44
N TRP A 104 -2.74 11.01 8.97
CA TRP A 104 -1.78 9.96 8.66
C TRP A 104 -2.57 8.72 8.26
N SER A 105 -2.12 8.02 7.23
CA SER A 105 -2.60 6.70 6.87
C SER A 105 -1.40 5.78 6.75
N VAL A 106 -1.40 4.68 7.49
CA VAL A 106 -0.33 3.69 7.50
C VAL A 106 -0.92 2.36 7.07
N VAL A 107 -0.37 1.81 5.99
CA VAL A 107 -0.80 0.52 5.44
C VAL A 107 0.18 -0.56 5.86
N PHE A 108 -0.34 -1.68 6.32
CA PHE A 108 0.42 -2.82 6.83
C PHE A 108 0.11 -4.08 6.03
N GLU A 109 1.15 -4.91 5.85
CA GLU A 109 1.07 -6.28 5.33
C GLU A 109 1.50 -7.29 6.41
N ASN A 110 1.18 -8.56 6.19
CA ASN A 110 1.51 -9.68 7.09
C ASN A 110 0.91 -9.51 8.50
N VAL A 111 -0.31 -8.98 8.57
CA VAL A 111 -1.05 -8.82 9.82
C VAL A 111 -1.75 -10.12 10.16
N THR A 112 -1.46 -10.69 11.32
CA THR A 112 -2.00 -11.99 11.75
C THR A 112 -2.45 -11.95 13.21
N GLY A 113 -3.41 -12.80 13.58
CA GLY A 113 -3.91 -12.92 14.96
C GLY A 113 -5.03 -11.94 15.32
N THR A 114 -5.30 -11.81 16.63
CA THR A 114 -6.41 -11.03 17.23
C THR A 114 -6.09 -9.54 17.37
N VAL A 115 -5.59 -8.94 16.30
CA VAL A 115 -4.96 -7.60 16.34
C VAL A 115 -5.93 -6.47 16.66
N VAL A 116 -7.22 -6.63 16.35
CA VAL A 116 -8.24 -5.58 16.59
C VAL A 116 -8.43 -5.36 18.09
N LYS A 117 -8.59 -6.44 18.86
CA LYS A 117 -8.77 -6.38 20.33
C LYS A 117 -7.50 -5.91 21.04
N ASP A 118 -6.35 -6.37 20.58
CA ASP A 118 -5.07 -5.98 21.17
C ASP A 118 -4.79 -4.48 20.96
N TYR A 119 -5.08 -3.97 19.76
CA TYR A 119 -4.92 -2.55 19.48
C TYR A 119 -5.98 -1.69 20.16
N GLU A 120 -7.23 -2.18 20.28
CA GLU A 120 -8.26 -1.52 21.10
C GLU A 120 -7.79 -1.34 22.55
N SER A 121 -7.20 -2.38 23.13
CA SER A 121 -6.69 -2.33 24.52
C SER A 121 -5.57 -1.30 24.67
N LYS A 122 -4.68 -1.17 23.68
CA LYS A 122 -3.66 -0.11 23.64
C LYS A 122 -4.28 1.27 23.56
N LEU A 123 -5.29 1.47 22.70
CA LEU A 123 -6.00 2.75 22.59
C LEU A 123 -6.69 3.13 23.91
N LYS A 124 -7.39 2.19 24.55
CA LYS A 124 -8.01 2.40 25.88
C LYS A 124 -6.97 2.79 26.93
N THR A 125 -5.83 2.11 26.96
CA THR A 125 -4.71 2.41 27.88
C THR A 125 -4.14 3.82 27.64
N SER A 126 -4.11 4.27 26.38
CA SER A 126 -3.73 5.64 26.00
C SER A 126 -4.84 6.69 26.24
N GLY A 127 -5.99 6.29 26.78
CA GLY A 127 -7.09 7.17 27.15
C GLY A 127 -8.09 7.47 26.03
N PHE A 128 -8.09 6.68 24.95
CA PHE A 128 -9.10 6.81 23.91
C PHE A 128 -10.41 6.14 24.32
N LYS A 129 -11.54 6.75 23.93
CA LYS A 129 -12.84 6.09 23.93
C LYS A 129 -12.96 5.29 22.65
N THR A 130 -13.17 3.97 22.74
CA THR A 130 -13.13 3.09 21.57
C THR A 130 -14.48 2.45 21.25
N VAL A 131 -14.65 2.12 19.98
CA VAL A 131 -15.70 1.24 19.46
C VAL A 131 -15.02 0.27 18.51
N SER A 132 -15.29 -1.02 18.64
CA SER A 132 -14.70 -2.05 17.78
C SER A 132 -15.73 -3.06 17.29
N THR A 133 -15.53 -3.54 16.07
CA THR A 133 -16.27 -4.66 15.48
C THR A 133 -15.27 -5.69 15.02
N THR A 134 -15.40 -6.94 15.46
CA THR A 134 -14.58 -8.06 14.98
C THR A 134 -15.42 -8.98 14.11
N VAL A 135 -14.83 -9.46 13.02
CA VAL A 135 -15.42 -10.47 12.13
C VAL A 135 -14.45 -11.63 12.08
N THR A 136 -14.91 -12.82 12.47
CA THR A 136 -14.13 -14.05 12.36
C THR A 136 -14.62 -14.83 11.14
N SER A 137 -13.72 -15.18 10.24
CA SER A 137 -13.98 -16.10 9.13
C SER A 137 -12.98 -17.26 9.12
N ASP A 138 -13.18 -18.19 8.20
CA ASP A 138 -12.24 -19.24 7.83
C ASP A 138 -10.86 -18.71 7.38
N GLN A 139 -10.81 -17.45 6.90
CA GLN A 139 -9.59 -16.76 6.50
C GLN A 139 -8.93 -15.93 7.61
N GLY A 140 -9.45 -16.00 8.84
CA GLY A 140 -8.89 -15.35 10.03
C GLY A 140 -9.81 -14.29 10.66
N GLU A 141 -9.28 -13.59 11.65
CA GLU A 141 -9.97 -12.47 12.32
C GLU A 141 -9.67 -11.16 11.59
N GLY A 142 -10.73 -10.49 11.14
CA GLY A 142 -10.71 -9.12 10.65
C GLY A 142 -11.58 -8.22 11.52
N GLY A 143 -11.71 -6.96 11.13
CA GLY A 143 -12.58 -6.04 11.83
C GLY A 143 -12.11 -4.60 11.80
N THR A 144 -12.74 -3.79 12.63
CA THR A 144 -12.43 -2.38 12.80
C THR A 144 -12.33 -2.02 14.27
N VAL A 145 -11.47 -1.06 14.59
CA VAL A 145 -11.53 -0.34 15.85
C VAL A 145 -11.35 1.15 15.57
N SER A 146 -12.25 1.95 16.11
CA SER A 146 -12.13 3.40 16.13
C SER A 146 -11.92 3.87 17.56
N GLY A 147 -11.07 4.88 17.74
CA GLY A 147 -10.79 5.51 19.02
C GLY A 147 -10.83 7.03 18.88
N THR A 148 -11.44 7.72 19.86
CA THR A 148 -11.46 9.18 19.92
C THR A 148 -10.84 9.68 21.23
N LYS A 149 -10.03 10.74 21.13
CA LYS A 149 -9.42 11.45 22.26
C LYS A 149 -9.19 12.90 21.89
N GLU A 150 -9.95 13.82 22.50
CA GLU A 150 -9.89 15.25 22.18
C GLU A 150 -10.05 15.49 20.66
N LYS A 151 -9.06 16.10 20.01
CA LYS A 151 -9.03 16.36 18.55
C LYS A 151 -8.45 15.20 17.73
N LEU A 152 -8.17 14.05 18.35
CA LEU A 152 -7.62 12.87 17.70
C LEU A 152 -8.71 11.84 17.44
N ASN A 153 -8.78 11.40 16.19
CA ASN A 153 -9.57 10.27 15.74
C ASN A 153 -8.64 9.22 15.13
N VAL A 154 -8.70 7.99 15.63
CA VAL A 154 -7.91 6.85 15.15
C VAL A 154 -8.87 5.79 14.64
N THR A 155 -8.65 5.26 13.45
CA THR A 155 -9.42 4.12 12.90
C THR A 155 -8.46 3.10 12.33
N LEU A 156 -8.52 1.88 12.86
CA LEU A 156 -7.84 0.71 12.32
C LEU A 156 -8.87 -0.17 11.62
N ILE A 157 -8.55 -0.61 10.41
CA ILE A 157 -9.30 -1.61 9.65
C ILE A 157 -8.36 -2.77 9.35
N VAL A 158 -8.80 -3.99 9.64
CA VAL A 158 -8.02 -5.22 9.46
C VAL A 158 -8.82 -6.20 8.60
N GLY A 159 -8.16 -6.80 7.61
CA GLY A 159 -8.77 -7.84 6.78
C GLY A 159 -7.77 -8.48 5.85
N SER A 160 -7.97 -9.76 5.55
CA SER A 160 -7.20 -10.52 4.54
C SER A 160 -5.68 -10.38 4.69
N GLY A 161 -5.16 -10.51 5.91
CA GLY A 161 -3.72 -10.44 6.19
C GLY A 161 -3.10 -9.02 6.11
N SER A 162 -3.92 -7.99 5.98
CA SER A 162 -3.50 -6.59 5.86
C SER A 162 -4.23 -5.71 6.88
N ALA A 163 -3.68 -4.52 7.13
CA ALA A 163 -4.36 -3.50 7.90
C ALA A 163 -4.13 -2.09 7.35
N SER A 164 -5.05 -1.19 7.65
CA SER A 164 -4.92 0.25 7.41
C SER A 164 -5.25 0.99 8.69
N LEU A 165 -4.31 1.78 9.18
CA LEU A 165 -4.49 2.67 10.32
C LEU A 165 -4.56 4.11 9.81
N THR A 166 -5.68 4.77 10.06
CA THR A 166 -5.87 6.18 9.77
C THR A 166 -5.94 6.96 11.07
N VAL A 167 -5.20 8.06 11.15
CA VAL A 167 -5.21 9.02 12.26
C VAL A 167 -5.54 10.38 11.69
N VAL A 168 -6.49 11.08 12.32
CA VAL A 168 -6.83 12.47 12.00
C VAL A 168 -6.65 13.28 13.27
N LYS A 169 -5.93 14.40 13.15
CA LYS A 169 -5.79 15.43 14.19
C LYS A 169 -6.38 16.73 13.66
N GLU A 170 -7.50 17.13 14.23
CA GLU A 170 -8.14 18.41 13.90
C GLU A 170 -7.33 19.58 14.49
N SER A 171 -7.33 20.72 13.79
CA SER A 171 -6.65 21.96 14.21
C SER A 171 -7.30 22.59 15.44
#